data_AF-A0A2N5H0I1-F1
#
_entry.id   AF-A0A2N5H0I1-F1
#
_cell.length_a   1.000
_cell.length_b   1.000
_cell.length_c   1.000
_cell.angle_alpha   90.00
_cell.angle_beta   90.00
_cell.angle_gamma   90.00
#
_symmetry.space_group_name_H-M   'P 1'
#
loop_
_entity.id
_entity.type
_entity.pdbx_description
1 polymer ?
#
loop_
_entity_poly.entity_id
_entity_poly.type
_entity_poly.pdbx_seq_one_letter_code
_entity_poly.pdbx_strand_id
1 'polypeptide(L)'
;MDLQGELRKAVRLPKGLITSPQGIAIIAVLVGICAISRIYLQFLPNIKPVTSIVILTVLVFGWRFGTIVAVLTVCVSNMILGWGIWSVGQIVAWGFVATLTYLLAPFFRRTPMVVTAGYAALCGYIFGFIISQHAFIYGGLSGFLTYYMAGLWFDTMHAVGNFFFYLICAPVLGKIMITQRARMVDYHHSRYMRRAKESA
;
A
#
# COMPACT_ATOMS: atom_id res chain seq x y z
N MET A 1 -19.46 -4.70 11.57
CA MET A 1 -18.74 -3.42 11.40
C MET A 1 -18.38 -3.25 9.94
N ASP A 2 -19.00 -2.29 9.26
CA ASP A 2 -18.76 -1.96 7.85
C ASP A 2 -17.50 -1.11 7.71
N LEU A 3 -16.48 -1.62 7.02
CA LEU A 3 -15.22 -0.93 6.78
C LEU A 3 -15.45 0.41 6.06
N GLN A 4 -16.38 0.44 5.11
CA GLN A 4 -16.66 1.64 4.32
C GLN A 4 -17.30 2.73 5.18
N GLY A 5 -18.25 2.35 6.05
CA GLY A 5 -18.80 3.23 7.08
C GLY A 5 -17.74 3.88 7.98
N GLU A 6 -16.74 3.12 8.42
CA GLU A 6 -15.66 3.64 9.27
C GLU A 6 -14.68 4.54 8.49
N LEU A 7 -14.36 4.19 7.24
CA LEU A 7 -13.53 5.01 6.37
C LEU A 7 -14.13 6.39 6.08
N ARG A 8 -15.46 6.53 6.11
CA ARG A 8 -16.17 7.82 5.94
C ARG A 8 -15.96 8.77 7.11
N LYS A 9 -15.71 8.26 8.33
CA LYS A 9 -15.51 9.06 9.54
C LYS A 9 -14.09 9.65 9.60
N ALA A 10 -13.65 10.32 8.54
CA ALA A 10 -12.25 10.72 8.36
C ALA A 10 -11.74 11.64 9.50
N VAL A 11 -11.22 11.04 10.57
CA VAL A 11 -10.45 11.71 11.62
C VAL A 11 -9.10 12.19 11.06
N ARG A 12 -8.75 13.45 11.28
CA ARG A 12 -7.43 13.97 10.93
C ARG A 12 -6.39 13.32 11.84
N LEU A 13 -5.35 12.69 11.28
CA LEU A 13 -4.28 12.12 12.11
C LEU A 13 -3.48 13.24 12.80
N PRO A 14 -3.10 13.07 14.08
CA PRO A 14 -2.26 14.04 14.77
C PRO A 14 -0.88 14.16 14.11
N LYS A 15 -0.29 15.35 14.19
CA LYS A 15 1.09 15.59 13.74
C LYS A 15 2.04 14.69 14.56
N GLY A 16 3.03 14.09 13.89
CA GLY A 16 4.01 13.21 14.54
C GLY A 16 3.54 11.77 14.81
N LEU A 17 2.38 11.35 14.30
CA LEU A 17 1.89 9.98 14.50
C LEU A 17 2.83 8.91 13.93
N ILE A 18 3.40 9.18 12.75
CA ILE A 18 4.32 8.27 12.05
C ILE A 18 5.55 7.96 12.92
N THR A 19 6.03 8.94 13.67
CA THR A 19 7.23 8.84 14.51
C THR A 19 6.91 8.38 15.94
N SER A 20 5.64 8.14 16.27
CA SER A 20 5.26 7.55 17.56
C SER A 20 5.62 6.06 17.60
N PRO A 21 5.87 5.47 18.79
CA PRO A 21 6.15 4.04 18.90
C PRO A 21 5.06 3.17 18.25
N GLN A 22 3.78 3.54 18.42
CA GLN A 22 2.66 2.82 17.83
C GLN A 22 2.63 2.96 16.30
N GLY A 23 2.90 4.15 15.77
CA GLY A 23 2.98 4.40 14.33
C GLY A 23 4.08 3.59 13.67
N ILE A 24 5.27 3.58 14.26
CA ILE A 24 6.41 2.77 13.80
C ILE A 24 6.08 1.28 13.86
N ALA A 25 5.45 0.81 14.94
CA ALA A 25 5.07 -0.60 15.09
C ALA A 25 4.09 -1.05 13.99
N ILE A 26 3.09 -0.24 13.65
CA ILE A 26 2.16 -0.58 12.55
C ILE A 26 2.86 -0.60 11.21
N ILE A 27 3.72 0.39 10.94
CA ILE A 27 4.49 0.41 9.69
C ILE A 27 5.34 -0.86 9.60
N ALA A 28 6.03 -1.24 10.68
CA ALA A 28 6.85 -2.44 10.73
C ALA A 28 6.04 -3.72 10.48
N VAL A 29 4.87 -3.86 11.09
CA VAL A 29 3.98 -5.02 10.86
C VAL A 29 3.49 -5.08 9.41
N LEU A 30 3.03 -3.95 8.84
CA LEU A 30 2.54 -3.90 7.46
C LEU A 30 3.67 -4.19 6.46
N VAL A 31 4.85 -3.61 6.67
CA VAL A 31 6.06 -3.88 5.88
C VAL A 31 6.45 -5.35 6.00
N GLY A 32 6.41 -5.93 7.20
CA GLY A 32 6.71 -7.35 7.42
C GLY A 32 5.77 -8.27 6.66
N ILE A 33 4.45 -8.05 6.74
CA ILE A 33 3.45 -8.83 6.00
C ILE A 33 3.71 -8.72 4.49
N CYS A 34 3.91 -7.49 3.99
CA CYS A 34 4.19 -7.26 2.58
C CYS A 34 5.50 -7.96 2.14
N ALA A 35 6.60 -7.78 2.86
CA ALA A 35 7.89 -8.36 2.53
C ALA A 35 7.85 -9.90 2.56
N ILE A 36 7.29 -10.49 3.61
CA ILE A 36 7.12 -11.96 3.71
C ILE A 36 6.25 -12.47 2.57
N SER A 37 5.14 -11.81 2.25
CA SER A 37 4.30 -12.23 1.12
C SER A 37 5.05 -12.20 -0.21
N ARG A 38 5.95 -11.21 -0.42
CA ARG A 38 6.78 -11.14 -1.63
C ARG A 38 7.76 -12.28 -1.74
N ILE A 39 8.32 -12.74 -0.62
CA ILE A 39 9.32 -13.81 -0.54
C ILE A 39 8.64 -15.18 -0.62
N TYR A 40 7.59 -15.40 0.17
CA TYR A 40 6.92 -16.68 0.24
C TYR A 40 6.16 -17.01 -1.06
N LEU A 41 5.51 -16.02 -1.68
CA LEU A 41 4.72 -16.22 -2.90
C LEU A 41 5.55 -16.13 -4.19
N GLN A 42 6.88 -16.30 -4.13
CA GLN A 42 7.72 -16.25 -5.34
C GLN A 42 7.41 -17.37 -6.34
N PHE A 43 6.88 -18.50 -5.87
CA PHE A 43 6.47 -19.60 -6.75
C PHE A 43 5.22 -19.26 -7.59
N LEU A 44 4.46 -18.22 -7.22
CA LEU A 44 3.33 -17.74 -7.99
C LEU A 44 3.75 -16.62 -8.97
N PRO A 45 3.15 -16.56 -10.16
CA PRO A 45 3.44 -15.52 -11.15
C PRO A 45 2.94 -14.15 -10.68
N ASN A 46 3.76 -13.43 -9.92
CA ASN A 46 3.50 -12.07 -9.45
C ASN A 46 2.21 -11.88 -8.61
N ILE A 47 1.69 -12.92 -7.97
CA ILE A 47 0.49 -12.84 -7.11
C ILE A 47 0.91 -12.49 -5.69
N LYS A 48 0.80 -11.21 -5.29
CA LYS A 48 1.24 -10.69 -3.99
C LYS A 48 0.29 -9.59 -3.49
N PRO A 49 -0.03 -9.52 -2.18
CA PRO A 49 -0.98 -8.56 -1.62
C PRO A 49 -0.45 -7.12 -1.47
N VAL A 50 0.77 -6.81 -1.90
CA VAL A 50 1.44 -5.54 -1.58
C VAL A 50 0.64 -4.32 -2.05
N THR A 51 0.22 -4.29 -3.31
CA THR A 51 -0.56 -3.17 -3.88
C THR A 51 -1.87 -2.99 -3.10
N SER A 52 -2.54 -4.10 -2.77
CA SER A 52 -3.78 -4.09 -1.98
C SER A 52 -3.59 -3.50 -0.58
N ILE A 53 -2.52 -3.90 0.11
CA ILE A 53 -2.18 -3.39 1.45
C ILE A 53 -1.76 -1.91 1.39
N VAL A 54 -1.03 -1.49 0.35
CA VAL A 54 -0.67 -0.08 0.15
C VAL A 54 -1.94 0.77 -0.04
N ILE A 55 -2.86 0.34 -0.90
CA ILE A 55 -4.14 1.04 -1.12
C ILE A 55 -4.91 1.17 0.20
N LEU A 56 -5.05 0.07 0.94
CA LEU A 56 -5.75 0.05 2.22
C LEU A 56 -5.09 0.97 3.26
N THR A 57 -3.75 0.96 3.32
CA THR A 57 -2.96 1.84 4.20
C THR A 57 -3.19 3.30 3.89
N VAL A 58 -3.22 3.67 2.61
CA VAL A 58 -3.51 5.06 2.20
C VAL A 58 -4.94 5.46 2.57
N LEU A 59 -5.92 4.59 2.38
CA LEU A 59 -7.31 4.90 2.70
C LEU A 59 -7.52 5.12 4.21
N VAL A 60 -6.85 4.33 5.06
CA VAL A 60 -6.97 4.39 6.52
C VAL A 60 -6.07 5.45 7.16
N PHE A 61 -4.79 5.47 6.82
CA PHE A 61 -3.76 6.32 7.47
C PHE A 61 -3.29 7.49 6.61
N GLY A 62 -3.67 7.55 5.34
CA GLY A 62 -3.27 8.62 4.42
C GLY A 62 -1.96 8.36 3.68
N TRP A 63 -1.65 9.27 2.75
CA TRP A 63 -0.56 9.15 1.79
C TRP A 63 0.80 8.84 2.42
N ARG A 64 1.22 9.62 3.42
CA ARG A 64 2.55 9.47 4.04
C ARG A 64 2.78 8.07 4.61
N PHE A 65 1.79 7.52 5.30
CA PHE A 65 1.87 6.16 5.84
C PHE A 65 1.99 5.11 4.72
N GLY A 66 1.13 5.19 3.70
CA GLY A 66 1.15 4.25 2.58
C GLY A 66 2.45 4.27 1.79
N THR A 67 2.99 5.46 1.52
CA THR A 67 4.26 5.60 0.78
C THR A 67 5.45 5.05 1.57
N ILE A 68 5.50 5.29 2.89
CA ILE A 68 6.56 4.71 3.74
C ILE A 68 6.48 3.18 3.73
N VAL A 69 5.27 2.62 3.87
CA VAL A 69 5.07 1.16 3.80
C VAL A 69 5.51 0.61 2.43
N ALA A 70 5.18 1.29 1.34
CA ALA A 70 5.59 0.88 -0.01
C ALA A 70 7.12 0.86 -0.18
N VAL A 71 7.81 1.95 0.19
CA VAL A 71 9.27 2.07 0.06
C VAL A 71 9.98 1.04 0.94
N LEU A 72 9.62 0.97 2.22
CA LEU A 72 10.25 0.03 3.14
C LEU A 72 9.97 -1.43 2.77
N THR A 73 8.80 -1.74 2.23
CA THR A 73 8.51 -3.07 1.67
C THR A 73 9.53 -3.44 0.60
N VAL A 74 9.84 -2.53 -0.34
CA VAL A 74 10.86 -2.78 -1.37
C VAL A 74 12.22 -3.00 -0.74
N CYS A 75 12.66 -2.09 0.13
CA CYS A 75 13.97 -2.18 0.76
C CYS A 75 14.15 -3.51 1.51
N VAL A 76 13.20 -3.85 2.39
CA VAL A 76 13.28 -5.06 3.22
C VAL A 76 13.21 -6.33 2.37
N SER A 77 12.26 -6.43 1.44
CA SER A 77 12.16 -7.64 0.62
C SER A 77 13.36 -7.81 -0.30
N ASN A 78 13.90 -6.72 -0.86
CA ASN A 78 14.97 -6.79 -1.85
C ASN A 78 16.35 -7.04 -1.22
N MET A 79 16.49 -6.91 0.10
CA MET A 79 17.64 -7.46 0.81
C MET A 79 17.75 -8.99 0.65
N ILE A 80 16.62 -9.69 0.47
CA ILE A 80 16.57 -11.14 0.25
C ILE A 80 16.41 -11.44 -1.25
N LEU A 81 15.53 -10.70 -1.95
CA LEU A 81 15.20 -10.94 -3.36
C LEU A 81 16.21 -10.36 -4.36
N GLY A 82 17.21 -9.61 -3.88
CA GLY A 82 18.19 -8.94 -4.70
C GLY A 82 17.77 -7.54 -5.15
N TRP A 83 18.78 -6.70 -5.39
CA TRP A 83 18.64 -5.34 -5.89
C TRP A 83 18.93 -5.27 -7.39
N GLY A 84 18.18 -4.44 -8.11
CA GLY A 84 18.43 -4.14 -9.52
C GLY A 84 17.57 -2.98 -10.01
N ILE A 85 17.56 -2.75 -11.33
CA ILE A 85 16.78 -1.65 -11.92
C ILE A 85 15.28 -1.77 -11.61
N TRP A 86 14.78 -2.99 -11.42
CA TRP A 86 13.42 -3.26 -10.97
C TRP A 86 13.12 -2.69 -9.59
N SER A 87 14.10 -2.55 -8.69
CA SER A 87 13.89 -1.96 -7.35
C SER A 87 13.43 -0.51 -7.47
N VAL A 88 14.04 0.25 -8.39
CA VAL A 88 13.66 1.64 -8.67
C VAL A 88 12.24 1.69 -9.24
N GLY A 89 11.95 0.84 -10.23
CA GLY A 89 10.60 0.72 -10.80
C GLY A 89 9.55 0.35 -9.76
N GLN A 90 9.86 -0.55 -8.81
CA GLN A 90 8.95 -0.95 -7.73
C GLN A 90 8.61 0.20 -6.79
N ILE A 91 9.62 0.99 -6.38
CA ILE A 91 9.43 2.17 -5.53
C ILE A 91 8.56 3.20 -6.26
N VAL A 92 8.88 3.49 -7.52
CA VAL A 92 8.11 4.45 -8.34
C VAL A 92 6.67 3.97 -8.52
N ALA A 93 6.48 2.69 -8.87
CA ALA A 93 5.16 2.13 -9.14
C ALA A 93 4.26 2.16 -7.91
N TRP A 94 4.72 1.66 -6.74
CA TRP A 94 3.90 1.69 -5.54
C TRP A 94 3.78 3.09 -4.92
N GLY A 95 4.78 3.95 -5.09
CA GLY A 95 4.66 5.37 -4.74
C GLY A 95 3.59 6.08 -5.57
N PHE A 96 3.51 5.77 -6.88
CA PHE A 96 2.46 6.24 -7.76
C PHE A 96 1.08 5.71 -7.35
N VAL A 97 0.95 4.41 -7.09
CA VAL A 97 -0.30 3.82 -6.56
C VAL A 97 -0.72 4.49 -5.26
N ALA A 98 0.21 4.72 -4.33
CA ALA A 98 -0.10 5.39 -3.06
C ALA A 98 -0.61 6.82 -3.28
N THR A 99 -0.01 7.54 -4.23
CA THR A 99 -0.40 8.92 -4.58
C THR A 99 -1.76 8.95 -5.27
N LEU A 100 -1.98 8.10 -6.28
CA LEU A 100 -3.25 7.99 -6.97
C LEU A 100 -4.39 7.61 -6.02
N THR A 101 -4.13 6.65 -5.12
CA THR A 101 -5.11 6.24 -4.10
C THR A 101 -5.46 7.38 -3.16
N TYR A 102 -4.49 8.20 -2.77
CA TYR A 102 -4.73 9.34 -1.90
C TYR A 102 -5.64 10.39 -2.56
N LEU A 103 -5.37 10.71 -3.83
CA LEU A 103 -6.18 11.65 -4.61
C LEU A 103 -7.62 11.14 -4.78
N LEU A 104 -7.78 9.84 -5.01
CA LEU A 104 -9.08 9.20 -5.19
C LEU A 104 -9.74 8.74 -3.88
N ALA A 105 -9.09 8.93 -2.72
CA ALA A 105 -9.59 8.47 -1.43
C ALA A 105 -11.01 8.98 -1.10
N PRO A 106 -11.39 10.26 -1.36
CA PRO A 106 -12.75 10.73 -1.08
C PRO A 106 -13.84 9.98 -1.86
N PHE A 107 -13.51 9.47 -3.05
CA PHE A 107 -14.40 8.63 -3.85
C PHE A 107 -14.47 7.23 -3.26
N PHE A 108 -13.33 6.56 -3.06
CA PHE A 108 -13.30 5.17 -2.60
C PHE A 108 -13.84 4.95 -1.20
N ARG A 109 -13.83 5.97 -0.32
CA ARG A 109 -14.47 5.91 1.00
C ARG A 109 -15.99 5.87 0.93
N ARG A 110 -16.59 6.21 -0.20
CA ARG A 110 -18.05 6.25 -0.40
C ARG A 110 -18.56 5.10 -1.25
N THR A 111 -17.69 4.38 -1.95
CA THR A 111 -18.06 3.30 -2.86
C THR A 111 -18.05 1.93 -2.18
N PRO A 112 -18.74 0.93 -2.78
CA PRO A 112 -18.64 -0.46 -2.35
C PRO A 112 -17.21 -0.99 -2.41
N MET A 113 -16.88 -1.92 -1.52
CA MET A 113 -15.55 -2.55 -1.44
C MET A 113 -15.12 -3.21 -2.76
N VAL A 114 -16.07 -3.76 -3.52
CA VAL A 114 -15.79 -4.39 -4.83
C VAL A 114 -15.29 -3.39 -5.88
N VAL A 115 -15.71 -2.12 -5.80
CA VAL A 115 -15.21 -1.07 -6.69
C VAL A 115 -13.76 -0.77 -6.38
N THR A 116 -13.40 -0.69 -5.10
CA THR A 116 -12.01 -0.49 -4.68
C THR A 116 -11.13 -1.72 -4.97
N ALA A 117 -11.70 -2.93 -4.95
CA ALA A 117 -11.01 -4.14 -5.41
C ALA A 117 -10.73 -4.10 -6.91
N GLY A 118 -11.70 -3.64 -7.73
CA GLY A 118 -11.49 -3.39 -9.15
C GLY A 118 -10.39 -2.36 -9.42
N TYR A 119 -10.34 -1.30 -8.62
CA TYR A 119 -9.23 -0.34 -8.64
C TYR A 119 -7.88 -0.99 -8.27
N ALA A 120 -7.86 -1.87 -7.26
CA ALA A 120 -6.64 -2.61 -6.91
C ALA A 120 -6.17 -3.51 -8.06
N ALA A 121 -7.09 -4.11 -8.82
CA ALA A 121 -6.78 -4.86 -10.03
C ALA A 121 -6.14 -3.97 -11.11
N LEU A 122 -6.75 -2.80 -11.39
CA LEU A 122 -6.20 -1.82 -12.33
C LEU A 122 -4.81 -1.34 -11.93
N CYS A 123 -4.57 -1.10 -10.63
CA CYS A 123 -3.24 -0.78 -10.13
C CYS A 123 -2.21 -1.89 -10.39
N GLY A 124 -2.65 -3.14 -10.56
CA GLY A 124 -1.77 -4.23 -10.97
C GLY A 124 -1.18 -4.02 -12.37
N TYR A 125 -1.99 -3.59 -13.33
CA TYR A 125 -1.53 -3.24 -14.67
C TYR A 125 -0.69 -1.96 -14.69
N ILE A 126 -1.08 -0.94 -13.91
CA ILE A 126 -0.28 0.29 -13.76
C ILE A 126 1.13 -0.05 -13.25
N PHE A 127 1.22 -0.95 -12.27
CA PHE A 127 2.49 -1.42 -11.76
C PHE A 127 3.33 -2.09 -12.87
N GLY A 128 2.76 -3.04 -13.61
CA GLY A 128 3.42 -3.72 -14.73
C GLY A 128 3.91 -2.77 -15.82
N PHE A 129 3.09 -1.80 -16.20
CA PHE A 129 3.44 -0.76 -17.16
C PHE A 129 4.63 0.09 -16.69
N ILE A 130 4.65 0.53 -15.42
CA ILE A 130 5.76 1.30 -14.85
C ILE A 130 7.03 0.45 -14.76
N ILE A 131 6.92 -0.81 -14.33
CA ILE A 131 8.06 -1.73 -14.30
C ILE A 131 8.64 -1.89 -15.68
N SER A 132 7.82 -2.05 -16.72
CA SER A 132 8.27 -2.29 -18.09
C SER A 132 9.07 -1.12 -18.70
N GLN A 133 9.02 0.08 -18.12
CA GLN A 133 9.71 1.25 -18.68
C GLN A 133 11.23 1.10 -18.73
N HIS A 134 11.85 0.29 -17.88
CA HIS A 134 13.30 0.08 -17.95
C HIS A 134 13.74 -0.56 -19.27
N ALA A 135 12.86 -1.32 -19.96
CA ALA A 135 13.16 -1.93 -21.24
C ALA A 135 13.36 -0.91 -22.38
N PHE A 136 12.82 0.31 -22.24
CA PHE A 136 13.13 1.41 -23.16
C PHE A 136 14.62 1.74 -23.20
N ILE A 137 15.31 1.63 -22.06
CA ILE A 137 16.72 1.99 -21.91
C ILE A 137 17.60 1.10 -22.80
N TYR A 138 17.24 -0.18 -22.95
CA TYR A 138 18.08 -1.17 -23.63
C TYR A 138 17.67 -1.44 -25.08
N GLY A 139 16.38 -1.29 -25.41
CA GLY A 139 15.85 -1.67 -26.73
C GLY A 139 14.91 -0.65 -27.36
N GLY A 140 14.82 0.57 -26.82
CA GLY A 140 13.90 1.59 -27.30
C GLY A 140 12.44 1.13 -27.27
N LEU A 141 11.63 1.67 -28.18
CA LEU A 141 10.20 1.33 -28.26
C LEU A 141 9.95 -0.15 -28.54
N SER A 142 10.75 -0.77 -29.40
CA SER A 142 10.61 -2.20 -29.73
C SER A 142 10.90 -3.09 -28.51
N GLY A 143 11.98 -2.80 -27.79
CA GLY A 143 12.35 -3.50 -26.55
C GLY A 143 11.28 -3.34 -25.47
N PHE A 144 10.75 -2.14 -25.29
CA PHE A 144 9.63 -1.89 -24.39
C PHE A 144 8.39 -2.71 -24.76
N LEU A 145 7.94 -2.64 -26.02
CA LEU A 145 6.73 -3.34 -26.46
C LEU A 145 6.89 -4.85 -26.31
N THR A 146 8.06 -5.39 -26.66
CA THR A 146 8.35 -6.82 -26.51
C THR A 146 8.31 -7.25 -25.06
N TYR A 147 8.99 -6.51 -24.17
CA TYR A 147 9.00 -6.80 -22.74
C TYR A 147 7.61 -6.67 -22.11
N TYR A 148 6.89 -5.60 -22.42
CA TYR A 148 5.56 -5.34 -21.89
C TYR A 148 4.57 -6.43 -22.32
N MET A 149 4.55 -6.80 -23.60
CA MET A 149 3.66 -7.86 -24.11
C MET A 149 3.97 -9.22 -23.50
N ALA A 150 5.26 -9.55 -23.30
CA ALA A 150 5.66 -10.76 -22.58
C ALA A 150 5.27 -10.73 -21.09
N GLY A 151 5.24 -9.54 -20.48
CA GLY A 151 4.86 -9.31 -19.09
C GLY A 151 3.36 -9.36 -18.80
N LEU A 152 2.49 -9.19 -19.81
CA LEU A 152 1.04 -9.05 -19.62
C LEU A 152 0.39 -10.22 -18.85
N TRP A 153 0.92 -11.44 -19.00
CA TRP A 153 0.45 -12.59 -18.22
C TRP A 153 0.72 -12.37 -16.72
N PHE A 154 1.94 -11.97 -16.36
CA PHE A 154 2.31 -11.66 -14.97
C PHE A 154 1.53 -10.47 -14.43
N ASP A 155 1.27 -9.46 -15.25
CA ASP A 155 0.50 -8.28 -14.86
C ASP A 155 -0.97 -8.63 -14.63
N THR A 156 -1.53 -9.54 -15.44
CA THR A 156 -2.88 -10.05 -15.26
C THR A 156 -3.00 -10.87 -13.97
N MET A 157 -2.03 -11.75 -13.70
CA MET A 157 -1.98 -12.47 -12.43
C MET A 157 -1.85 -11.52 -11.23
N HIS A 158 -1.05 -10.46 -11.38
CA HIS A 158 -0.93 -9.42 -10.36
C HIS A 158 -2.24 -8.66 -10.15
N ALA A 159 -2.95 -8.29 -11.23
CA ALA A 159 -4.25 -7.63 -11.18
C ALA A 159 -5.31 -8.50 -10.51
N VAL A 160 -5.44 -9.77 -10.92
CA VAL A 160 -6.37 -10.73 -10.33
C VAL A 160 -6.04 -10.97 -8.86
N GLY A 161 -4.76 -11.16 -8.54
CA GLY A 161 -4.29 -11.31 -7.17
C GLY A 161 -4.68 -10.11 -6.30
N ASN A 162 -4.45 -8.89 -6.79
CA ASN A 162 -4.82 -7.68 -6.06
C ASN A 162 -6.32 -7.50 -5.87
N PHE A 163 -7.14 -7.90 -6.84
CA PHE A 163 -8.59 -7.91 -6.68
C PHE A 163 -9.00 -8.75 -5.47
N PHE A 164 -8.58 -10.02 -5.43
CA PHE A 164 -8.96 -10.95 -4.36
C PHE A 164 -8.29 -10.61 -3.03
N PHE A 165 -6.99 -10.26 -3.04
CA PHE A 165 -6.30 -9.85 -1.81
C PHE A 165 -6.93 -8.60 -1.20
N TYR A 166 -7.39 -7.64 -2.01
CA TYR A 166 -8.10 -6.50 -1.45
C TYR A 166 -9.39 -6.93 -0.74
N LEU A 167 -10.20 -7.79 -1.37
CA LEU A 167 -11.44 -8.30 -0.78
C LEU A 167 -11.22 -9.10 0.52
N ILE A 168 -10.07 -9.76 0.65
CA ILE A 168 -9.70 -10.53 1.85
C ILE A 168 -9.10 -9.62 2.93
N CYS A 169 -8.13 -8.78 2.56
CA CYS A 169 -7.38 -7.94 3.49
C CYS A 169 -8.24 -6.79 4.04
N ALA A 170 -9.10 -6.17 3.23
CA ALA A 170 -9.94 -5.06 3.65
C ALA A 170 -10.81 -5.39 4.90
N PRO A 171 -11.61 -6.47 4.94
CA PRO A 171 -12.44 -6.78 6.10
C PRO A 171 -11.66 -7.29 7.32
N VAL A 172 -10.44 -7.81 7.15
CA VAL A 172 -9.61 -8.36 8.24
C VAL A 172 -8.62 -7.29 8.73
N LEU A 173 -7.65 -6.96 7.89
CA LEU A 173 -6.58 -6.02 8.21
C LEU A 173 -7.12 -4.59 8.34
N GLY A 174 -8.08 -4.19 7.50
CA GLY A 174 -8.66 -2.86 7.53
C GLY A 174 -9.35 -2.55 8.87
N LYS A 175 -10.06 -3.52 9.46
CA LYS A 175 -10.66 -3.37 10.80
C LYS A 175 -9.58 -3.15 11.85
N ILE A 176 -8.53 -3.98 11.85
CA ILE A 176 -7.40 -3.85 12.78
C ILE A 176 -6.77 -2.47 12.64
N MET A 177 -6.48 -2.03 11.43
CA MET A 177 -5.87 -0.73 11.15
C MET A 177 -6.73 0.43 11.65
N ILE A 178 -8.06 0.38 11.46
CA ILE A 178 -8.97 1.42 11.95
C ILE A 178 -9.02 1.44 13.48
N THR A 179 -9.11 0.28 14.13
CA THR A 179 -9.07 0.20 15.59
C THR A 179 -7.78 0.78 16.14
N GLN A 180 -6.64 0.43 15.55
CA GLN A 180 -5.36 0.96 16.00
C GLN A 180 -5.21 2.46 15.72
N ARG A 181 -5.73 2.93 14.59
CA ARG A 181 -5.80 4.36 14.27
C ARG A 181 -6.55 5.14 15.35
N ALA A 182 -7.71 4.64 15.79
CA ALA A 182 -8.48 5.27 16.86
C ALA A 182 -7.67 5.34 18.16
N ARG A 183 -7.09 4.20 18.59
CA ARG A 183 -6.23 4.12 19.78
C ARG A 183 -5.05 5.10 19.74
N MET A 184 -4.43 5.24 18.56
CA MET A 184 -3.33 6.18 18.35
C MET A 184 -3.77 7.64 18.52
N VAL A 185 -4.94 8.00 17.98
CA VAL A 185 -5.49 9.36 18.12
C VAL A 185 -5.81 9.65 19.59
N ASP A 186 -6.47 8.71 20.28
CA ASP A 186 -6.86 8.86 21.70
C ASP A 186 -5.64 8.98 22.62
N TYR A 187 -4.61 8.18 22.36
CA TYR A 187 -3.34 8.25 23.09
C TYR A 187 -2.66 9.63 22.94
N HIS A 188 -2.60 10.15 21.72
CA HIS A 188 -2.02 11.47 21.47
C HIS A 188 -2.82 12.59 22.15
N HIS A 189 -4.15 12.51 22.13
CA HIS A 189 -5.01 13.49 22.80
C HIS A 189 -4.81 13.47 24.32
N SER A 190 -4.81 12.28 24.91
CA SER A 190 -4.61 12.09 26.36
C SER A 190 -3.24 12.60 26.84
N ARG A 191 -2.18 12.34 26.04
CA ARG A 191 -0.83 12.82 26.34
C ARG A 191 -0.72 14.34 26.27
N TYR A 192 -1.40 14.99 25.31
CA TYR A 192 -1.44 16.45 25.21
C TYR A 192 -2.11 17.06 26.45
N MET A 193 -3.26 16.53 26.85
CA MET A 193 -3.98 17.01 28.04
C MET A 193 -3.17 16.87 29.34
N ARG A 194 -2.42 15.77 29.51
CA ARG A 194 -1.52 15.61 30.67
C ARG A 194 -0.42 16.67 30.70
N ARG A 195 0.25 16.91 29.57
CA ARG A 195 1.31 17.93 29.48
C ARG A 195 0.78 19.34 29.72
N ALA A 196 -0.41 19.66 29.22
CA ALA A 196 -1.03 20.96 29.45
C ALA A 196 -1.32 21.18 30.95
N LYS A 197 -1.77 20.15 31.67
CA LYS A 197 -1.96 20.19 33.13
C LYS A 197 -0.65 20.29 33.91
N GLU A 198 0.42 19.64 33.43
CA GLU A 198 1.76 19.71 34.06
C GLU A 198 2.45 21.07 33.82
N SER A 199 1.99 21.85 32.85
CA SER A 199 2.55 23.17 32.50
C SER A 199 1.74 24.36 33.04
N ALA A 200 0.65 24.09 33.77
CA ALA A 200 -0.25 25.08 34.37
C ALA A 200 -0.13 25.03 35.90
#